data_AF-A0A662L820-F1
#
_entry.id   AF-A0A662L820-F1
#
_cell.length_a   1.000
_cell.length_b   1.000
_cell.length_c   1.000
_cell.angle_alpha   90.00
_cell.angle_beta   90.00
_cell.angle_gamma   90.00
#
_symmetry.space_group_name_H-M   'P 1'
#
loop_
_entity.id
_entity.type
_entity.pdbx_description
1 polymer ?
#
loop_
_entity_poly.entity_id
_entity_poly.type
_entity_poly.pdbx_seq_one_letter_code
_entity_poly.pdbx_strand_id
1 'polypeptide(L)'
;MDDCAVIDNGNEYMILTTDMMNEKTHFPQGSKPYYIGWYSIAVNLSDIAAKGGKPLAILAAISMPRSREINFFEEILNGMEDCVKKYGGKIIGGDTKESPFLTIAITAIGRVRKNEYMARKGAKAGDAVYVTGSLGKEANLYLGNVDELLNVKPRIKEAHELAKARVATSCMDLSDGLASSLYQLAKINGIGFLIYEKWLPIDDKARKMDSPLEFALYHGGDFELLFT
;
A
#
# COMPACT_ATOMS: atom_id res chain seq x y z
N MET A 1 -10.25 -13.38 -1.03
CA MET A 1 -9.43 -12.94 0.11
C MET A 1 -9.32 -11.42 0.00
N ASP A 2 -9.38 -10.73 1.11
CA ASP A 2 -9.37 -9.25 1.19
C ASP A 2 -7.98 -8.74 1.62
N ASP A 3 -7.71 -7.44 1.59
CA ASP A 3 -6.37 -6.88 1.93
C ASP A 3 -6.03 -6.99 3.43
N CYS A 4 -7.05 -7.22 4.28
CA CYS A 4 -6.86 -7.44 5.70
C CYS A 4 -7.67 -8.64 6.19
N ALA A 5 -7.12 -9.35 7.17
CA ALA A 5 -7.90 -10.18 8.07
C ALA A 5 -8.82 -9.31 8.94
N VAL A 6 -10.01 -9.82 9.27
CA VAL A 6 -11.03 -9.09 10.02
C VAL A 6 -11.37 -9.87 11.29
N ILE A 7 -11.34 -9.19 12.43
CA ILE A 7 -11.79 -9.71 13.73
C ILE A 7 -12.97 -8.85 14.21
N ASP A 8 -14.06 -9.51 14.60
CA ASP A 8 -15.23 -8.83 15.17
C ASP A 8 -14.89 -8.17 16.52
N ASN A 9 -15.23 -6.90 16.68
CA ASN A 9 -15.02 -6.15 17.92
C ASN A 9 -16.25 -5.27 18.23
N GLY A 10 -17.43 -5.89 18.29
CA GLY A 10 -18.68 -5.21 18.66
C GLY A 10 -19.24 -4.35 17.53
N ASN A 11 -19.15 -3.03 17.65
CA ASN A 11 -19.61 -2.10 16.60
C ASN A 11 -18.53 -1.80 15.56
N GLU A 12 -17.31 -2.28 15.79
CA GLU A 12 -16.15 -2.10 14.92
C GLU A 12 -15.61 -3.47 14.49
N TYR A 13 -14.82 -3.44 13.43
CA TYR A 13 -13.87 -4.49 13.08
C TYR A 13 -12.48 -4.07 13.49
N MET A 14 -11.73 -5.00 14.06
CA MET A 14 -10.27 -4.93 14.06
C MET A 14 -9.78 -5.51 12.74
N ILE A 15 -8.89 -4.82 12.06
CA ILE A 15 -8.34 -5.25 10.77
C ILE A 15 -6.83 -5.39 10.87
N LEU A 16 -6.30 -6.45 10.27
CA LEU A 16 -4.90 -6.83 10.39
C LEU A 16 -4.34 -7.19 9.02
N THR A 17 -3.17 -6.66 8.70
CA THR A 17 -2.37 -7.09 7.55
C THR A 17 -0.95 -7.38 7.97
N THR A 18 -0.24 -8.16 7.16
CA THR A 18 1.21 -8.30 7.27
C THR A 18 1.84 -8.42 5.90
N ASP A 19 2.79 -7.53 5.62
CA ASP A 19 3.68 -7.64 4.48
C ASP A 19 5.12 -7.90 4.92
N MET A 20 5.81 -8.67 4.08
CA MET A 20 7.22 -8.95 4.23
C MET A 20 7.99 -8.40 3.02
N MET A 21 8.93 -7.52 3.32
CA MET A 21 9.80 -6.88 2.34
C MET A 21 11.21 -7.42 2.51
N ASN A 22 11.85 -7.77 1.38
CA ASN A 22 13.21 -8.29 1.33
C ASN A 22 14.09 -7.42 0.42
N GLU A 23 15.35 -7.26 0.80
CA GLU A 23 16.36 -6.50 0.06
C GLU A 23 16.44 -6.85 -1.42
N LYS A 24 16.27 -8.12 -1.80
CA LYS A 24 16.42 -8.54 -3.20
C LYS A 24 15.22 -8.22 -4.09
N THR A 25 14.06 -7.96 -3.50
CA THR A 25 12.80 -7.89 -4.24
C THR A 25 12.09 -6.55 -4.08
N HIS A 26 12.22 -5.89 -2.93
CA HIS A 26 11.46 -4.68 -2.61
C HIS A 26 12.31 -3.43 -2.49
N PHE A 27 13.63 -3.56 -2.32
CA PHE A 27 14.53 -2.43 -2.10
C PHE A 27 15.55 -2.37 -3.25
N PRO A 28 15.30 -1.56 -4.29
CA PRO A 28 16.24 -1.42 -5.40
C PRO A 28 17.63 -0.98 -4.94
N GLN A 29 18.64 -1.27 -5.75
CA GLN A 29 19.99 -0.81 -5.44
C GLN A 29 20.04 0.72 -5.32
N GLY A 30 20.64 1.21 -4.23
CA GLY A 30 20.73 2.64 -3.95
C GLY A 30 19.60 3.20 -3.07
N SER A 31 18.63 2.37 -2.66
CA SER A 31 17.63 2.78 -1.65
C SER A 31 18.30 3.28 -0.37
N LYS A 32 17.95 4.50 0.05
CA LYS A 32 18.41 5.00 1.35
C LYS A 32 17.67 4.30 2.50
N PRO A 33 18.32 4.08 3.65
CA PRO A 33 17.73 3.31 4.74
C PRO A 33 16.48 3.97 5.31
N TYR A 34 16.44 5.31 5.35
CA TYR A 34 15.24 6.09 5.68
C TYR A 34 14.02 5.69 4.83
N TYR A 35 14.16 5.66 3.51
CA TYR A 35 13.04 5.32 2.64
C TYR A 35 12.67 3.83 2.68
N ILE A 36 13.62 2.95 3.01
CA ILE A 36 13.32 1.53 3.31
C ILE A 36 12.37 1.43 4.52
N GLY A 37 12.69 2.16 5.60
CA GLY A 37 11.84 2.24 6.79
C GLY A 37 10.46 2.83 6.50
N TRP A 38 10.44 3.97 5.81
CA TRP A 38 9.21 4.63 5.39
C TRP A 38 8.31 3.69 4.57
N TYR A 39 8.86 3.12 3.50
CA TYR A 39 8.16 2.21 2.60
C TYR A 39 7.55 1.04 3.36
N SER A 40 8.31 0.43 4.27
CA SER A 40 7.88 -0.75 5.03
C SER A 40 6.60 -0.49 5.83
N ILE A 41 6.47 0.69 6.42
CA ILE A 41 5.24 1.10 7.10
C ILE A 41 4.16 1.46 6.09
N ALA A 42 4.50 2.27 5.10
CA ALA A 42 3.55 2.85 4.16
C ALA A 42 2.74 1.81 3.40
N VAL A 43 3.36 0.72 2.95
CA VAL A 43 2.66 -0.35 2.21
C VAL A 43 1.64 -1.07 3.09
N ASN A 44 1.98 -1.39 4.34
CA ASN A 44 1.03 -2.02 5.28
C ASN A 44 -0.11 -1.06 5.67
N LEU A 45 0.17 0.24 5.74
CA LEU A 45 -0.88 1.25 5.96
C LEU A 45 -1.79 1.42 4.73
N SER A 46 -1.31 1.05 3.53
CA SER A 46 -2.12 1.03 2.31
C SER A 46 -3.27 0.03 2.42
N ASP A 47 -3.02 -1.19 2.90
CA ASP A 47 -4.07 -2.19 3.13
C ASP A 47 -5.12 -1.71 4.15
N ILE A 48 -4.64 -1.11 5.25
CA ILE A 48 -5.52 -0.52 6.27
C ILE A 48 -6.39 0.56 5.65
N ALA A 49 -5.82 1.42 4.79
CA ALA A 49 -6.56 2.44 4.04
C ALA A 49 -7.59 1.80 3.10
N ALA A 50 -7.23 0.74 2.37
CA ALA A 50 -8.12 0.06 1.44
C ALA A 50 -9.39 -0.50 2.11
N LYS A 51 -9.36 -0.76 3.42
CA LYS A 51 -10.54 -1.17 4.21
C LYS A 51 -11.31 -0.03 4.87
N GLY A 52 -10.93 1.22 4.65
CA GLY A 52 -11.48 2.38 5.36
C GLY A 52 -10.99 2.50 6.81
N GLY A 53 -9.91 1.80 7.14
CA GLY A 53 -9.41 1.67 8.49
C GLY A 53 -8.61 2.86 8.98
N LYS A 54 -8.64 3.04 10.29
CA LYS A 54 -7.71 3.90 11.02
C LYS A 54 -6.59 3.05 11.60
N PRO A 55 -5.32 3.36 11.31
CA PRO A 55 -4.18 2.67 11.92
C PRO A 55 -4.19 2.84 13.44
N LEU A 56 -3.84 1.78 14.18
CA LEU A 56 -3.78 1.77 15.64
C LEU A 56 -2.41 1.38 16.16
N ALA A 57 -1.91 0.22 15.71
CA ALA A 57 -0.71 -0.39 16.25
C ALA A 57 0.07 -1.08 15.14
N ILE A 58 1.39 -1.07 15.27
CA ILE A 58 2.32 -1.68 14.35
C ILE A 58 3.31 -2.52 15.14
N LEU A 59 3.59 -3.72 14.62
CA LEU A 59 4.70 -4.56 15.05
C LEU A 59 5.73 -4.63 13.91
N ALA A 60 7.01 -4.47 14.24
CA ALA A 60 8.08 -4.53 13.26
C ALA A 60 9.08 -5.65 13.59
N ALA A 61 9.10 -6.70 12.78
CA ALA A 61 10.11 -7.75 12.85
C ALA A 61 11.18 -7.47 11.79
N ILE A 62 12.42 -7.20 12.24
CA ILE A 62 13.52 -6.80 11.36
C ILE A 62 14.66 -7.81 11.52
N SER A 63 15.14 -8.34 10.40
CA SER A 63 16.37 -9.11 10.38
C SER A 63 17.37 -8.51 9.41
N MET A 64 18.65 -8.51 9.78
CA MET A 64 19.70 -7.93 8.94
C MET A 64 21.08 -8.57 9.20
N PRO A 65 22.05 -8.40 8.26
CA PRO A 65 23.42 -8.84 8.48
C PRO A 65 24.08 -8.10 9.63
N ARG A 66 24.85 -8.82 10.46
CA ARG A 66 25.66 -8.22 11.53
C ARG A 66 26.70 -7.21 11.03
N SER A 67 27.07 -7.30 9.76
CA SER A 67 28.00 -6.36 9.12
C SER A 67 27.38 -5.00 8.78
N ARG A 68 26.06 -4.82 8.94
CA ARG A 68 25.42 -3.52 8.71
C ARG A 68 25.78 -2.54 9.82
N GLU A 69 26.06 -1.30 9.44
CA GLU A 69 26.36 -0.23 10.38
C GLU A 69 25.14 0.12 11.24
N ILE A 70 25.38 0.56 12.48
CA ILE A 70 24.29 0.96 13.38
C ILE A 70 23.48 2.13 12.81
N ASN A 71 24.13 3.09 12.17
CA ASN A 71 23.48 4.25 11.55
C ASN A 71 22.50 3.81 10.44
N PHE A 72 22.79 2.72 9.73
CA PHE A 72 21.88 2.18 8.72
C PHE A 72 20.56 1.72 9.36
N PHE A 73 20.64 1.07 10.52
CA PHE A 73 19.47 0.65 11.27
C PHE A 73 18.70 1.82 11.87
N GLU A 74 19.40 2.79 12.48
CA GLU A 74 18.79 4.01 13.02
C GLU A 74 18.01 4.79 11.96
N GLU A 75 18.56 4.92 10.75
CA GLU A 75 17.88 5.59 9.65
C GLU A 75 16.62 4.84 9.19
N ILE A 76 16.62 3.51 9.19
CA ILE A 76 15.39 2.72 8.96
C ILE A 76 14.34 3.07 10.01
N LEU A 77 14.72 3.08 11.29
CA LEU A 77 13.79 3.40 12.37
C LEU A 77 13.25 4.83 12.23
N ASN A 78 14.08 5.80 11.88
CA ASN A 78 13.67 7.18 11.64
C ASN A 78 12.59 7.27 10.54
N GLY A 79 12.78 6.56 9.42
CA GLY A 79 11.80 6.51 8.34
C GLY A 79 10.48 5.85 8.76
N MET A 80 10.55 4.78 9.54
CA MET A 80 9.36 4.13 10.10
C MET A 80 8.58 5.07 11.03
N GLU A 81 9.27 5.71 11.97
CA GLU A 81 8.69 6.63 12.95
C GLU A 81 8.03 7.84 12.29
N ASP A 82 8.69 8.45 11.31
CA ASP A 82 8.13 9.59 10.58
C ASP A 82 6.89 9.20 9.76
N CYS A 83 6.89 8.02 9.14
CA CYS A 83 5.72 7.53 8.42
C CYS A 83 4.51 7.34 9.36
N VAL A 84 4.72 6.67 10.50
CA VAL A 84 3.67 6.48 11.51
C VAL A 84 3.20 7.81 12.10
N LYS A 85 4.12 8.74 12.38
CA LYS A 85 3.79 10.08 12.87
C LYS A 85 2.91 10.85 11.88
N LYS A 86 3.14 10.65 10.58
CA LYS A 86 2.38 11.33 9.51
C LYS A 86 1.01 10.71 9.25
N TYR A 87 0.92 9.39 9.19
CA TYR A 87 -0.29 8.68 8.74
C TYR A 87 -1.09 8.01 9.86
N GLY A 88 -0.55 7.98 11.07
CA GLY A 88 -1.18 7.45 12.27
C GLY A 88 -0.72 6.03 12.63
N GLY A 89 -1.15 5.59 13.81
CA GLY A 89 -0.72 4.36 14.45
C GLY A 89 0.42 4.60 15.45
N LYS A 90 1.00 3.51 15.95
CA LYS A 90 2.17 3.52 16.83
C LYS A 90 2.92 2.20 16.68
N ILE A 91 4.25 2.27 16.56
CA ILE A 91 5.09 1.07 16.69
C ILE A 91 5.10 0.68 18.18
N ILE A 92 4.52 -0.47 18.51
CA ILE A 92 4.33 -0.91 19.90
C ILE A 92 5.18 -2.11 20.30
N GLY A 93 5.92 -2.68 19.35
CA GLY A 93 6.74 -3.86 19.57
C GLY A 93 7.30 -4.40 18.28
N GLY A 94 7.99 -5.53 18.40
CA GLY A 94 8.72 -6.10 17.28
C GLY A 94 9.69 -7.19 17.73
N ASP A 95 10.51 -7.63 16.78
CA ASP A 95 11.61 -8.56 17.02
C ASP A 95 12.81 -8.14 16.15
N THR A 96 14.03 -8.41 16.64
CA THR A 96 15.25 -8.14 15.89
C THR A 96 16.13 -9.38 15.84
N LYS A 97 16.58 -9.74 14.64
CA LYS A 97 17.43 -10.92 14.40
C LYS A 97 18.59 -10.64 13.46
N GLU A 98 19.64 -11.44 13.61
CA GLU A 98 20.69 -11.51 12.60
C GLU A 98 20.23 -12.41 11.44
N SER A 99 20.48 -11.99 10.20
CA SER A 99 20.21 -12.79 9.01
C SER A 99 21.13 -12.38 7.84
N PRO A 100 21.32 -13.22 6.80
CA PRO A 100 22.19 -12.87 5.68
C PRO A 100 21.70 -11.71 4.78
N PHE A 101 20.43 -11.31 4.89
CA PHE A 101 19.81 -10.28 4.05
C PHE A 101 18.87 -9.41 4.87
N LEU A 102 18.77 -8.12 4.54
CA LEU A 102 17.74 -7.29 5.16
C LEU A 102 16.34 -7.82 4.81
N THR A 103 15.57 -8.18 5.83
CA THR A 103 14.16 -8.56 5.72
C THR A 103 13.37 -7.85 6.81
N ILE A 104 12.31 -7.17 6.40
CA ILE A 104 11.41 -6.43 7.29
C ILE A 104 10.02 -7.03 7.11
N ALA A 105 9.44 -7.54 8.20
CA ALA A 105 8.04 -7.95 8.23
C ALA A 105 7.30 -6.99 9.17
N ILE A 106 6.27 -6.35 8.64
CA ILE A 106 5.43 -5.43 9.41
C ILE A 106 4.08 -6.09 9.58
N THR A 107 3.52 -5.95 10.78
CA THR A 107 2.10 -6.23 11.02
C THR A 107 1.43 -4.92 11.38
N ALA A 108 0.48 -4.47 10.56
CA ALA A 108 -0.34 -3.30 10.86
C ALA A 108 -1.71 -3.73 11.38
N ILE A 109 -2.14 -3.08 12.45
CA ILE A 109 -3.43 -3.29 13.09
C ILE A 109 -4.19 -1.97 13.01
N GLY A 110 -5.39 -2.03 12.46
CA GLY A 110 -6.32 -0.91 12.38
C GLY A 110 -7.69 -1.26 12.96
N ARG A 111 -8.58 -0.28 12.94
CA ARG A 111 -10.00 -0.46 13.21
C ARG A 111 -10.86 0.31 12.24
N VAL A 112 -12.08 -0.16 12.04
CA VAL A 112 -13.09 0.50 11.22
C VAL A 112 -14.49 0.15 11.72
N ARG A 113 -15.44 1.07 11.63
CA ARG A 113 -16.83 0.75 11.97
C ARG A 113 -17.38 -0.23 10.95
N LYS A 114 -18.24 -1.17 11.38
CA LYS A 114 -18.74 -2.22 10.48
C LYS A 114 -19.46 -1.67 9.25
N ASN A 115 -20.15 -0.53 9.38
CA ASN A 115 -20.84 0.16 8.29
C ASN A 115 -19.97 1.13 7.48
N GLU A 116 -18.67 1.20 7.77
CA GLU A 116 -17.66 1.98 7.06
C GLU A 116 -16.60 1.05 6.42
N TYR A 117 -16.69 -0.27 6.63
CA TYR A 117 -15.76 -1.25 6.07
C TYR A 117 -15.90 -1.34 4.54
N MET A 118 -14.79 -1.14 3.83
CA MET A 118 -14.75 -1.20 2.37
C MET A 118 -14.16 -2.55 1.91
N ALA A 119 -15.04 -3.51 1.60
CA ALA A 119 -14.65 -4.83 1.13
C ALA A 119 -14.24 -4.82 -0.34
N ARG A 120 -13.47 -5.82 -0.79
CA ARG A 120 -13.26 -6.07 -2.25
C ARG A 120 -14.56 -6.51 -2.97
N LYS A 121 -15.53 -7.01 -2.21
CA LYS A 121 -16.80 -7.51 -2.72
C LYS A 121 -17.92 -6.49 -2.50
N GLY A 122 -18.64 -6.19 -3.57
CA GLY A 122 -19.81 -5.31 -3.55
C GLY A 122 -20.02 -4.51 -4.83
N ALA A 123 -19.04 -4.52 -5.76
CA ALA A 123 -19.12 -3.88 -7.07
C ALA A 123 -20.30 -4.43 -7.89
N LYS A 124 -20.98 -3.54 -8.62
CA LYS A 124 -22.16 -3.86 -9.43
C LYS A 124 -22.03 -3.29 -10.84
N ALA A 125 -22.78 -3.88 -11.77
CA ALA A 125 -22.93 -3.30 -13.09
C ALA A 125 -23.57 -1.90 -12.98
N GLY A 126 -22.93 -0.90 -13.58
CA GLY A 126 -23.32 0.50 -13.51
C GLY A 126 -22.49 1.33 -12.52
N ASP A 127 -21.71 0.70 -11.63
CA ASP A 127 -20.74 1.42 -10.80
C ASP A 127 -19.64 2.01 -11.69
N ALA A 128 -19.14 3.18 -11.31
CA ALA A 128 -17.99 3.81 -11.96
C ALA A 128 -16.71 3.36 -11.28
N VAL A 129 -15.64 3.16 -12.05
CA VAL A 129 -14.33 2.78 -11.50
C VAL A 129 -13.49 4.02 -11.25
N TYR A 130 -12.98 4.15 -10.02
CA TYR A 130 -12.13 5.26 -9.62
C TYR A 130 -10.80 4.77 -9.10
N VAL A 131 -9.77 5.58 -9.34
CA VAL A 131 -8.48 5.45 -8.67
C VAL A 131 -8.12 6.77 -8.00
N THR A 132 -7.43 6.71 -6.86
CA THR A 132 -6.78 7.91 -6.32
C THR A 132 -5.47 8.19 -7.04
N GLY A 133 -5.00 9.44 -6.99
CA GLY A 133 -3.67 9.83 -7.45
C GLY A 133 -3.39 9.51 -8.93
N SER A 134 -2.13 9.13 -9.19
CA SER A 134 -1.60 8.80 -10.51
C SER A 134 -1.05 7.37 -10.54
N LEU A 135 -1.02 6.77 -11.74
CA LEU A 135 -0.60 5.38 -11.98
C LEU A 135 0.70 5.30 -12.77
N GLY A 136 1.48 4.26 -12.50
CA GLY A 136 2.77 4.00 -13.16
C GLY A 136 3.97 4.62 -12.45
N LYS A 137 3.91 4.74 -11.12
CA LYS A 137 4.99 5.31 -10.30
C LYS A 137 6.27 4.49 -10.34
N GLU A 138 6.19 3.22 -10.74
CA GLU A 138 7.36 2.37 -10.98
C GLU A 138 8.34 2.99 -12.01
N ALA A 139 7.88 3.89 -12.89
CA ALA A 139 8.75 4.66 -13.78
C ALA A 139 9.87 5.42 -13.04
N ASN A 140 9.69 5.76 -11.76
CA ASN A 140 10.75 6.34 -10.94
C ASN A 140 12.00 5.43 -10.84
N LEU A 141 11.82 4.12 -10.83
CA LEU A 141 12.94 3.16 -10.82
C LEU A 141 13.82 3.33 -12.07
N TYR A 142 13.19 3.36 -13.24
CA TYR A 142 13.86 3.47 -14.54
C TYR A 142 14.52 4.84 -14.75
N LEU A 143 14.05 5.86 -14.04
CA LEU A 143 14.65 7.19 -14.01
C LEU A 143 15.70 7.38 -12.91
N GLY A 144 16.01 6.33 -12.13
CA GLY A 144 16.97 6.40 -11.03
C GLY A 144 16.48 7.13 -9.77
N ASN A 145 15.18 7.45 -9.68
CA ASN A 145 14.55 8.13 -8.54
C ASN A 145 14.06 7.13 -7.49
N VAL A 146 14.94 6.23 -7.03
CA VAL A 146 14.60 5.12 -6.12
C VAL A 146 13.95 5.61 -4.83
N ASP A 147 14.42 6.72 -4.28
CA ASP A 147 13.86 7.30 -3.06
C ASP A 147 12.40 7.76 -3.24
N GLU A 148 12.04 8.30 -4.41
CA GLU A 148 10.67 8.73 -4.69
C GLU A 148 9.73 7.53 -4.87
N LEU A 149 10.24 6.44 -5.45
CA LEU A 149 9.50 5.17 -5.53
C LEU A 149 9.14 4.64 -4.14
N LEU A 150 10.10 4.69 -3.21
CA LEU A 150 9.92 4.20 -1.85
C LEU A 150 9.14 5.16 -0.94
N ASN A 151 9.01 6.44 -1.32
CA ASN A 151 8.25 7.46 -0.60
C ASN A 151 6.73 7.33 -0.82
N VAL A 152 6.20 6.15 -0.56
CA VAL A 152 4.78 5.81 -0.70
C VAL A 152 3.92 6.67 0.22
N LYS A 153 2.77 7.12 -0.28
CA LYS A 153 1.82 7.96 0.45
C LYS A 153 0.51 7.18 0.63
N PRO A 154 0.36 6.38 1.70
CA PRO A 154 -0.86 5.61 1.91
C PRO A 154 -2.05 6.53 2.06
N ARG A 155 -3.16 6.17 1.40
CA ARG A 155 -4.34 7.01 1.21
C ARG A 155 -5.29 7.02 2.41
N ILE A 156 -4.74 7.11 3.62
CA ILE A 156 -5.48 7.01 4.89
C ILE A 156 -6.58 8.07 4.99
N LYS A 157 -6.28 9.32 4.60
CA LYS A 157 -7.25 10.42 4.69
C LYS A 157 -8.37 10.22 3.68
N GLU A 158 -8.01 9.95 2.43
CA GLU A 158 -8.95 9.73 1.33
C GLU A 158 -9.86 8.52 1.62
N ALA A 159 -9.27 7.40 2.06
CA ALA A 159 -9.98 6.21 2.50
C ALA A 159 -11.00 6.50 3.61
N HIS A 160 -10.58 7.24 4.64
CA HIS A 160 -11.45 7.55 5.77
C HIS A 160 -12.67 8.39 5.36
N GLU A 161 -12.49 9.34 4.44
CA GLU A 161 -13.59 10.14 3.94
C GLU A 161 -14.51 9.35 2.99
N LEU A 162 -13.96 8.48 2.14
CA LEU A 162 -14.74 7.53 1.32
C LEU A 162 -15.59 6.59 2.18
N ALA A 163 -14.98 6.00 3.21
CA ALA A 163 -15.62 5.07 4.13
C ALA A 163 -16.78 5.72 4.90
N LYS A 164 -16.56 6.93 5.44
CA LYS A 164 -17.60 7.73 6.11
C LYS A 164 -18.75 8.11 5.19
N ALA A 165 -18.45 8.48 3.95
CA ALA A 165 -19.47 8.85 2.97
C ALA A 165 -20.29 7.64 2.51
N ARG A 166 -19.77 6.41 2.70
CA ARG A 166 -20.40 5.14 2.31
C ARG A 166 -20.77 5.11 0.83
N VAL A 167 -19.89 5.67 0.01
CA VAL A 167 -20.07 5.79 -1.44
C VAL A 167 -19.40 4.66 -2.21
N ALA A 168 -18.33 4.07 -1.65
CA ALA A 168 -17.64 2.96 -2.29
C ALA A 168 -18.43 1.65 -2.09
N THR A 169 -18.73 0.95 -3.17
CA THR A 169 -19.34 -0.38 -3.17
C THR A 169 -18.28 -1.48 -3.09
N SER A 170 -17.06 -1.21 -3.57
CA SER A 170 -15.89 -2.06 -3.34
C SER A 170 -14.60 -1.22 -3.26
N CYS A 171 -13.54 -1.73 -2.61
CA CYS A 171 -12.25 -1.06 -2.53
C CYS A 171 -11.09 -2.05 -2.33
N MET A 172 -9.94 -1.75 -2.95
CA MET A 172 -8.63 -2.34 -2.67
C MET A 172 -7.51 -1.33 -2.95
N ASP A 173 -6.27 -1.62 -2.57
CA ASP A 173 -5.13 -0.83 -3.01
C ASP A 173 -4.50 -1.35 -4.32
N LEU A 174 -3.62 -0.55 -4.90
CA LEU A 174 -2.91 -0.83 -6.16
C LEU A 174 -1.43 -1.15 -5.90
N SER A 175 -1.18 -2.32 -5.32
CA SER A 175 0.15 -2.89 -5.11
C SER A 175 0.68 -3.66 -6.33
N ASP A 176 -0.19 -4.41 -7.03
CA ASP A 176 0.16 -5.29 -8.17
C ASP A 176 -0.07 -4.66 -9.57
N GLY A 177 -0.57 -3.42 -9.62
CA GLY A 177 -0.93 -2.73 -10.85
C GLY A 177 -2.41 -2.86 -11.25
N LEU A 178 -2.90 -1.88 -12.01
CA LEU A 178 -4.33 -1.68 -12.26
C LEU A 178 -5.00 -2.89 -12.94
N ALA A 179 -4.37 -3.49 -13.95
CA ALA A 179 -4.96 -4.60 -14.69
C ALA A 179 -5.14 -5.84 -13.82
N SER A 180 -4.15 -6.15 -12.97
CA SER A 180 -4.23 -7.25 -11.99
C SER A 180 -5.35 -6.99 -10.99
N SER A 181 -5.41 -5.80 -10.40
CA SER A 181 -6.43 -5.43 -9.42
C SER A 181 -7.85 -5.45 -10.00
N LEU A 182 -8.04 -4.94 -11.22
CA LEU A 182 -9.33 -5.02 -11.92
C LEU A 182 -9.73 -6.46 -12.21
N TYR A 183 -8.79 -7.33 -12.60
CA TYR A 183 -9.07 -8.75 -12.78
C TYR A 183 -9.52 -9.42 -11.47
N GLN A 184 -8.86 -9.09 -10.35
CA GLN A 184 -9.23 -9.59 -9.03
C GLN A 184 -10.63 -9.13 -8.62
N LEU A 185 -10.95 -7.84 -8.80
CA LEU A 185 -12.29 -7.28 -8.53
C LEU A 185 -13.36 -7.86 -9.46
N ALA A 186 -13.04 -8.06 -10.74
CA ALA A 186 -13.95 -8.65 -11.72
C ALA A 186 -14.32 -10.07 -11.30
N LYS A 187 -13.32 -10.88 -10.94
CA LYS A 187 -13.49 -12.28 -10.54
C LYS A 187 -14.29 -12.41 -9.25
N ILE A 188 -14.02 -11.61 -8.22
CA ILE A 188 -14.71 -11.73 -6.92
C ILE A 188 -16.16 -11.24 -6.98
N ASN A 189 -16.48 -10.32 -7.90
CA ASN A 189 -17.81 -9.74 -8.06
C ASN A 189 -18.62 -10.37 -9.21
N GLY A 190 -18.00 -11.15 -10.10
CA GLY A 190 -18.67 -11.76 -11.25
C GLY A 190 -19.10 -10.73 -12.31
N ILE A 191 -18.36 -9.64 -12.44
CA ILE A 191 -18.59 -8.56 -13.41
C ILE A 191 -17.34 -8.31 -14.26
N GLY A 192 -17.42 -7.42 -15.25
CA GLY A 192 -16.28 -6.91 -16.00
C GLY A 192 -16.19 -5.39 -15.92
N PHE A 193 -15.05 -4.82 -16.32
CA PHE A 193 -14.81 -3.38 -16.33
C PHE A 193 -14.45 -2.91 -17.73
N LEU A 194 -14.96 -1.73 -18.11
CA LEU A 194 -14.59 -1.02 -19.33
C LEU A 194 -13.80 0.23 -18.94
N ILE A 195 -12.50 0.24 -19.25
CA ILE A 195 -11.59 1.35 -18.94
C ILE A 195 -11.23 2.09 -20.22
N TYR A 196 -11.40 3.41 -20.21
CA TYR A 196 -11.01 4.27 -21.32
C TYR A 196 -9.63 4.87 -21.06
N GLU A 197 -8.69 4.60 -21.97
CA GLU A 197 -7.30 5.07 -21.88
C GLU A 197 -7.18 6.59 -21.60
N LYS A 198 -8.00 7.39 -22.29
CA LYS A 198 -8.02 8.86 -22.12
C LYS A 198 -8.32 9.35 -20.70
N TRP A 199 -8.85 8.50 -19.83
CA TRP A 199 -9.19 8.83 -18.44
C TRP A 199 -8.21 8.24 -17.43
N LEU A 200 -7.23 7.44 -17.87
CA LEU A 200 -6.20 6.93 -16.98
C LEU A 200 -5.31 8.09 -16.49
N PRO A 201 -5.17 8.28 -15.15
CA PRO A 201 -4.31 9.31 -14.60
C PRO A 201 -2.85 8.84 -14.62
N ILE A 202 -2.25 8.76 -15.80
CA ILE A 202 -0.85 8.32 -15.95
C ILE A 202 0.09 9.36 -15.31
N ASP A 203 0.99 8.87 -14.45
CA ASP A 203 1.99 9.67 -13.75
C ASP A 203 2.94 10.41 -14.72
N ASP A 204 3.35 11.62 -14.34
CA ASP A 204 4.22 12.46 -15.16
C ASP A 204 5.58 11.80 -15.46
N LYS A 205 6.06 10.90 -14.58
CA LYS A 205 7.28 10.13 -14.83
C LYS A 205 7.02 9.04 -15.85
N ALA A 206 5.91 8.30 -15.74
CA ALA A 206 5.51 7.29 -16.72
C ALA A 206 5.27 7.88 -18.11
N ARG A 207 4.71 9.09 -18.21
CA ARG A 207 4.52 9.82 -19.48
C ARG A 207 5.81 10.11 -20.26
N LYS A 208 6.96 10.07 -19.60
CA LYS A 208 8.28 10.29 -20.21
C LYS A 208 8.93 9.01 -20.70
N MET A 209 8.34 7.85 -20.40
CA MET A 209 8.81 6.55 -20.84
C MET A 209 8.26 6.23 -22.24
N ASP A 210 8.88 5.28 -22.94
CA ASP A 210 8.44 4.86 -24.27
C ASP A 210 7.05 4.19 -24.26
N SER A 211 6.67 3.54 -23.16
CA SER A 211 5.39 2.84 -22.98
C SER A 211 4.60 3.33 -21.73
N PRO A 212 4.07 4.58 -21.69
CA PRO A 212 3.40 5.12 -20.50
C PRO A 212 2.20 4.29 -20.03
N LEU A 213 1.47 3.71 -20.99
CA LEU A 213 0.29 2.89 -20.70
C LEU A 213 0.68 1.56 -20.04
N GLU A 214 1.82 0.99 -20.41
CA GLU A 214 2.33 -0.25 -19.81
C GLU A 214 2.58 -0.05 -18.32
N PHE A 215 3.26 1.04 -17.96
CA PHE A 215 3.47 1.47 -16.57
C PHE A 215 2.15 1.66 -15.83
N ALA A 216 1.16 2.32 -16.41
CA ALA A 216 -0.12 2.56 -15.73
C ALA A 216 -0.97 1.30 -15.52
N LEU A 217 -0.82 0.27 -16.37
CA LEU A 217 -1.68 -0.91 -16.35
C LEU A 217 -1.06 -2.12 -15.66
N TYR A 218 0.23 -2.37 -15.89
CA TYR A 218 0.86 -3.67 -15.58
C TYR A 218 1.96 -3.58 -14.53
N HIS A 219 2.40 -2.38 -14.19
CA HIS A 219 3.41 -2.17 -13.16
C HIS A 219 2.74 -1.90 -11.80
N GLY A 220 3.38 -2.41 -10.76
CA GLY A 220 2.89 -2.31 -9.38
C GLY A 220 3.48 -1.11 -8.63
N GLY A 221 3.21 -1.07 -7.33
CA GLY A 221 3.84 -0.12 -6.42
C GLY A 221 3.23 1.29 -6.43
N ASP A 222 2.01 1.46 -6.94
CA ASP A 222 1.32 2.75 -6.93
C ASP A 222 0.76 3.07 -5.53
N PHE A 223 0.23 2.05 -4.82
CA PHE A 223 -0.41 2.15 -3.49
C PHE A 223 -1.51 3.23 -3.43
N GLU A 224 -2.19 3.40 -4.57
CA GLU A 224 -3.42 4.16 -4.70
C GLU A 224 -4.62 3.27 -4.37
N LEU A 225 -5.77 3.86 -4.06
CA LEU A 225 -7.02 3.12 -3.89
C LEU A 225 -7.67 2.91 -5.25
N LEU A 226 -8.12 1.68 -5.52
CA LEU A 226 -9.05 1.31 -6.59
C LEU A 226 -10.40 0.99 -5.95
N PHE A 227 -11.44 1.73 -6.35
CA PHE A 227 -12.78 1.56 -5.79
C PHE A 227 -13.87 1.73 -6.85
N THR A 228 -15.05 1.20 -6.54
CA THR A 228 -16.27 1.30 -7.35
C THR A 228 -17.39 1.98 -6.59
#